data_AF-A0A1M5BLJ2-F1
#
_entry.id   AF-A0A1M5BLJ2-F1
#
_cell.length_a   1.000
_cell.length_b   1.000
_cell.length_c   1.000
_cell.angle_alpha   90.00
_cell.angle_beta   90.00
_cell.angle_gamma   90.00
#
_symmetry.space_group_name_H-M   'P 1'
#
loop_
_entity.id
_entity.type
_entity.pdbx_description
1 polymer ?
#
loop_
_entity_poly.entity_id
_entity_poly.type
_entity_poly.pdbx_seq_one_letter_code
_entity_poly.pdbx_strand_id
1 'polypeptide(L)'
;MLSPLITQIPPLQGKLDGPGFCGSCHLMDPWVETWSHSAYREVASCSDCHILHDVIRGAYYKAFVGVRDTVDMVLGTWPAPIKLSSHGGVVTQENCYRCHSTVISNQTAESPAP
;
A
#
# COMPACT_ATOMS: atom_id res chain seq x y z
N MET A 1 15.97 -7.71 15.25
CA MET A 1 17.40 -7.56 14.91
C MET A 1 17.66 -8.41 13.68
N LEU A 2 18.11 -7.79 12.58
CA LEU A 2 18.26 -8.31 11.20
C LEU A 2 17.01 -8.20 10.31
N SER A 3 16.66 -6.97 9.91
CA SER A 3 16.01 -6.76 8.60
C SER A 3 17.04 -7.09 7.52
N PRO A 4 16.81 -8.12 6.67
CA PRO A 4 17.72 -8.39 5.57
C PRO A 4 17.55 -7.27 4.54
N LEU A 5 18.54 -6.38 4.52
CA LEU A 5 19.16 -5.76 3.35
C LEU A 5 18.32 -5.65 2.03
N ILE A 6 18.28 -4.41 1.50
CA ILE A 6 18.40 -4.04 0.08
C ILE A 6 17.14 -3.75 -0.76
N THR A 7 15.90 -3.92 -0.30
CA THR A 7 14.84 -4.08 -1.31
C THR A 7 14.30 -2.86 -2.09
N GLN A 8 14.52 -1.59 -1.75
CA GLN A 8 14.23 -0.48 -2.71
C GLN A 8 15.18 0.72 -2.48
N ILE A 9 15.43 1.49 -3.55
CA ILE A 9 16.51 2.48 -3.72
C ILE A 9 16.86 3.26 -2.41
N PRO A 10 18.03 3.02 -1.79
CA PRO A 10 18.38 3.50 -0.43
C PRO A 10 18.20 5.00 -0.13
N PRO A 11 18.45 5.95 -1.06
CA PRO A 11 18.27 7.36 -0.75
C PRO A 11 16.82 7.87 -0.76
N LEU A 12 15.85 7.11 -1.27
CA LEU A 12 14.45 7.56 -1.44
C LEU A 12 13.42 6.73 -0.65
N GLN A 13 13.81 5.52 -0.22
CA GLN A 13 12.98 4.66 0.61
C GLN A 13 12.65 5.36 1.93
N GLY A 14 11.36 5.51 2.24
CA GLY A 14 10.86 6.24 3.41
C GLY A 14 10.40 7.68 3.12
N LYS A 15 10.93 8.34 2.08
CA LYS A 15 10.40 9.65 1.65
C LYS A 15 9.15 9.53 0.79
N LEU A 16 9.01 8.44 0.03
CA LEU A 16 7.90 8.27 -0.93
C LEU A 16 6.90 7.18 -0.50
N ASP A 17 7.07 6.63 0.70
CA ASP A 17 6.39 5.40 1.13
C ASP A 17 5.36 5.65 2.24
N GLY A 18 5.51 6.77 2.94
CA GLY A 18 4.78 7.07 4.16
C GLY A 18 3.66 8.10 4.02
N PRO A 19 2.90 8.26 5.11
CA PRO A 19 1.72 9.13 5.15
C PRO A 19 2.05 10.59 4.85
N GLY A 20 3.26 11.07 5.18
CA GLY A 20 3.68 12.44 4.88
C GLY A 20 3.82 12.73 3.39
N PHE A 21 4.18 11.73 2.57
CA PHE A 21 4.22 11.88 1.12
C PHE A 21 2.85 11.61 0.50
N CYS A 22 2.19 10.52 0.87
CA CYS A 22 0.87 10.19 0.34
C CYS A 22 -0.18 11.27 0.69
N GLY A 23 -0.07 11.89 1.86
CA GLY A 23 -0.90 13.01 2.30
C GLY A 23 -0.45 14.39 1.81
N SER A 24 0.55 14.47 0.91
CA SER A 24 0.91 15.75 0.29
C SER A 24 -0.14 16.24 -0.72
N CYS A 25 -1.04 15.34 -1.13
CA CYS A 25 -2.19 15.65 -1.96
C CYS A 25 -3.48 15.55 -1.12
N HIS A 26 -4.25 16.64 -1.05
CA HIS A 26 -5.49 16.72 -0.26
C HIS A 26 -6.52 15.62 -0.57
N LEU A 27 -6.51 15.06 -1.80
CA LEU A 27 -7.38 13.96 -2.19
C LEU A 27 -7.16 12.70 -1.32
N MET A 28 -5.96 12.56 -0.75
CA MET A 28 -5.57 11.43 0.09
C MET A 28 -5.81 11.65 1.58
N ASP A 29 -6.19 12.86 2.02
CA ASP A 29 -6.46 13.19 3.42
C ASP A 29 -7.36 12.17 4.16
N PRO A 30 -8.53 11.73 3.62
CA PRO A 30 -9.36 10.77 4.32
C PRO A 30 -8.68 9.40 4.52
N TRP A 31 -7.82 8.99 3.59
CA TRP A 31 -7.10 7.71 3.68
C TRP A 31 -5.94 7.80 4.67
N VAL A 32 -5.23 8.93 4.70
CA VAL A 32 -4.16 9.16 5.69
C VAL A 32 -4.75 9.27 7.09
N GLU A 33 -5.89 9.94 7.25
CA GLU A 33 -6.56 10.08 8.55
C GLU A 33 -7.08 8.75 9.07
N THR A 34 -7.77 7.97 8.23
CA THR A 34 -8.22 6.63 8.65
C THR A 34 -7.05 5.70 8.99
N TRP A 35 -5.93 5.80 8.27
CA TRP A 35 -4.69 5.10 8.63
C TRP A 35 -4.13 5.58 9.98
N SER A 36 -4.11 6.89 10.25
CA SER A 36 -3.58 7.48 11.50
C SER A 36 -4.38 7.08 12.75
N HIS A 37 -5.64 6.72 12.57
CA HIS A 37 -6.54 6.20 13.60
C HIS A 37 -6.59 4.65 13.66
N SER A 38 -5.84 3.95 12.80
CA SER A 38 -5.82 2.48 12.76
C SER A 38 -4.73 1.88 13.66
N ALA A 39 -4.86 0.58 13.95
CA ALA A 39 -3.82 -0.19 14.65
C ALA A 39 -2.51 -0.32 13.85
N TYR A 40 -2.52 -0.01 12.55
CA TYR A 40 -1.36 -0.19 11.67
C TYR A 40 -0.40 1.01 11.68
N ARG A 41 -0.81 2.17 12.22
CA ARG A 41 -0.03 3.42 12.13
C ARG A 41 1.38 3.36 12.73
N GLU A 42 1.59 2.47 13.70
CA GLU A 42 2.85 2.35 14.45
C GLU A 42 3.76 1.26 13.87
N VAL A 43 3.23 0.39 13.00
CA VAL A 43 3.92 -0.83 12.54
C VAL A 43 3.99 -0.96 11.02
N ALA A 44 3.24 -0.16 10.26
CA ALA A 44 3.18 -0.21 8.81
C ALA A 44 2.98 1.18 8.19
N SER A 45 3.66 1.41 7.07
CA SER A 45 3.53 2.57 6.20
C SER A 45 2.51 2.34 5.08
N CYS A 46 2.23 3.36 4.28
CA CYS A 46 1.29 3.25 3.16
C CYS A 46 1.74 2.20 2.14
N SER A 47 3.04 2.20 1.80
CA SER A 47 3.63 1.24 0.86
C SER A 47 3.61 -0.20 1.37
N ASP A 48 3.56 -0.42 2.69
CA ASP A 48 3.56 -1.77 3.26
C ASP A 48 2.33 -2.58 2.86
N CYS A 49 1.22 -1.88 2.61
CA CYS A 49 -0.03 -2.46 2.13
C CYS A 49 -0.22 -2.25 0.62
N HIS A 50 0.17 -1.10 0.07
CA HIS A 50 -0.18 -0.73 -1.30
C HIS A 50 0.88 -1.07 -2.36
N ILE A 51 2.10 -1.46 -1.99
CA ILE A 51 3.20 -1.74 -2.92
C ILE A 51 3.72 -3.17 -2.71
N LEU A 52 4.17 -3.80 -3.80
CA LEU A 52 4.81 -5.11 -3.75
C LEU A 52 6.17 -5.04 -3.05
N HIS A 53 6.50 -6.07 -2.26
CA HIS A 53 7.75 -6.12 -1.47
C HIS A 53 8.92 -6.79 -2.18
N ASP A 54 8.76 -7.19 -3.44
CA ASP A 54 9.90 -7.58 -4.27
C ASP A 54 10.58 -6.33 -4.87
N VAL A 55 11.89 -6.40 -5.05
CA VAL A 55 12.71 -5.25 -5.47
C VAL A 55 12.30 -4.67 -6.82
N ILE A 56 12.09 -5.54 -7.80
CA ILE A 56 11.97 -5.14 -9.20
C ILE A 56 10.52 -4.77 -9.52
N ARG A 57 9.58 -5.66 -9.23
CA ARG A 57 8.16 -5.39 -9.46
C ARG A 57 7.63 -4.39 -8.46
N GLY A 58 8.15 -4.33 -7.23
CA GLY A 58 7.83 -3.26 -6.26
C GLY A 58 8.21 -1.88 -6.80
N ALA A 59 9.45 -1.71 -7.27
CA ALA A 59 9.90 -0.45 -7.86
C ALA A 59 9.10 -0.09 -9.12
N TYR A 60 8.88 -1.06 -10.02
CA TYR A 60 8.08 -0.86 -11.23
C TYR A 60 6.64 -0.47 -10.89
N TYR A 61 6.00 -1.21 -9.99
CA TYR A 61 4.61 -0.98 -9.61
C TYR A 61 4.44 0.37 -8.91
N LYS A 62 5.37 0.72 -8.01
CA LYS A 62 5.42 2.04 -7.36
C LYS A 62 5.51 3.18 -8.37
N ALA A 63 6.40 3.07 -9.37
CA ALA A 63 6.51 4.06 -10.42
C ALA A 63 5.23 4.14 -11.28
N PHE A 64 4.67 2.99 -11.65
CA PHE A 64 3.45 2.91 -12.46
C PHE A 64 2.26 3.58 -11.76
N VAL A 65 1.97 3.22 -10.50
CA VAL A 65 0.86 3.83 -9.76
C VAL A 65 1.11 5.30 -9.45
N GLY A 66 2.35 5.69 -9.11
CA GLY A 66 2.70 7.09 -8.86
C GLY A 66 2.52 7.99 -10.09
N VAL A 67 2.91 7.51 -11.28
CA VAL A 67 2.68 8.24 -12.54
C VAL A 67 1.20 8.34 -12.84
N ARG A 68 0.44 7.25 -12.72
CA ARG A 68 -1.01 7.26 -12.94
C ARG A 68 -1.70 8.26 -12.02
N ASP A 69 -1.42 8.21 -10.72
CA ASP A 69 -2.06 9.08 -9.74
C ASP A 69 -1.68 10.55 -9.98
N THR A 70 -0.43 10.84 -10.36
CA THR A 70 -0.01 12.20 -10.74
C THR A 70 -0.77 12.70 -11.97
N VAL A 71 -0.93 11.86 -13.00
CA VAL A 71 -1.70 12.20 -14.20
C VAL A 71 -3.16 12.48 -13.84
N ASP A 72 -3.78 11.65 -12.99
CA ASP A 72 -5.15 11.87 -12.55
C ASP A 72 -5.31 13.19 -11.80
N MET A 73 -4.34 13.56 -10.96
CA MET A 73 -4.33 14.83 -10.24
C MET A 73 -4.14 16.04 -11.17
N VAL A 74 -3.25 15.93 -12.17
CA VAL A 74 -2.99 17.01 -13.13
C VAL A 74 -4.16 17.21 -14.09
N LEU A 75 -4.81 16.12 -14.52
CA LEU A 75 -5.91 16.16 -15.49
C LEU A 75 -7.29 16.30 -14.85
N GLY A 76 -7.41 16.10 -13.54
CA GLY A 76 -8.71 16.13 -12.87
C GLY A 76 -9.58 14.90 -13.13
N THR A 77 -8.96 13.74 -13.40
CA THR A 77 -9.65 12.52 -13.87
C THR A 77 -9.87 11.45 -12.80
N TRP A 78 -9.64 11.77 -11.53
CA TRP A 78 -9.83 10.80 -10.45
C TRP A 78 -11.30 10.35 -10.32
N PRO A 79 -11.55 9.07 -10.02
CA PRO A 79 -12.90 8.56 -9.84
C PRO A 79 -13.53 9.02 -8.52
N ALA A 80 -14.85 9.23 -8.53
CA ALA A 80 -15.64 9.49 -7.34
C ALA A 80 -16.79 8.45 -7.26
N PRO A 81 -16.82 7.56 -6.25
CA PRO A 81 -15.87 7.45 -5.13
C PRO A 81 -14.52 6.83 -5.53
N ILE A 82 -13.46 7.23 -4.83
CA ILE A 82 -12.14 6.62 -4.98
C ILE A 82 -12.19 5.20 -4.42
N LYS A 83 -11.79 4.22 -5.23
CA LYS A 83 -11.69 2.80 -4.86
C LYS A 83 -10.37 2.24 -5.36
N LEU A 84 -9.87 1.21 -4.69
CA LEU A 84 -8.77 0.43 -5.24
C LEU A 84 -9.20 -0.20 -6.56
N SER A 85 -8.28 -0.19 -7.54
CA SER A 85 -8.40 -1.04 -8.72
C SER A 85 -8.38 -2.52 -8.33
N SER A 86 -8.89 -3.40 -9.20
CA SER A 86 -8.86 -4.85 -8.96
C SER A 86 -7.46 -5.37 -8.67
N HIS A 87 -6.45 -4.88 -9.41
CA HIS A 87 -5.05 -5.25 -9.18
C HIS A 87 -4.52 -4.69 -7.85
N GLY A 88 -4.87 -3.44 -7.50
CA GLY A 88 -4.54 -2.87 -6.20
C GLY A 88 -5.12 -3.68 -5.04
N GLY A 89 -6.35 -4.18 -5.17
CA GLY A 89 -6.97 -5.07 -4.20
C GLY A 89 -6.21 -6.38 -4.02
N VAL A 90 -5.72 -6.98 -5.11
CA VAL A 90 -4.87 -8.19 -5.06
C VAL A 90 -3.55 -7.90 -4.33
N VAL A 91 -2.86 -6.81 -4.67
CA VAL A 91 -1.60 -6.42 -4.02
C VAL A 91 -1.79 -6.18 -2.53
N THR A 92 -2.84 -5.46 -2.14
CA THR A 92 -3.14 -5.22 -0.72
C THR A 92 -3.46 -6.51 0.01
N GLN A 93 -4.26 -7.41 -0.59
CA GLN A 93 -4.57 -8.69 0.02
C GLN A 93 -3.32 -9.57 0.18
N GLU A 94 -2.43 -9.63 -0.82
CA GLU A 94 -1.15 -10.34 -0.73
C GLU A 94 -0.29 -9.81 0.43
N ASN A 95 -0.26 -8.49 0.60
CA ASN A 95 0.46 -7.85 1.71
C ASN A 95 -0.18 -8.11 3.08
N CYS A 96 -1.51 -8.26 3.17
CA CYS A 96 -2.17 -8.75 4.37
C CYS A 96 -1.67 -10.16 4.72
N TYR A 97 -1.66 -11.07 3.74
CA TYR A 97 -1.14 -12.44 3.92
C TYR A 97 0.34 -12.47 4.32
N ARG A 98 1.16 -11.56 3.79
CA ARG A 98 2.59 -11.48 4.11
C ARG A 98 2.85 -11.32 5.61
N CYS A 99 2.07 -10.47 6.29
CA CYS A 99 2.23 -10.21 7.72
C CYS A 99 1.34 -11.08 8.61
N HIS A 100 0.17 -11.48 8.12
CA HIS A 100 -0.86 -12.18 8.89
C HIS A 100 -1.11 -13.62 8.44
N SER A 101 -0.17 -14.25 7.73
CA SER A 101 -0.32 -15.60 7.18
C SER A 101 -0.89 -16.60 8.19
N THR A 102 -0.35 -16.63 9.41
CA THR A 102 -0.79 -17.51 10.50
C THR A 102 -2.26 -17.31 10.90
N VAL A 103 -2.72 -16.07 10.96
CA VAL A 103 -4.09 -15.75 11.38
C VAL A 103 -5.07 -16.07 10.25
N ILE A 104 -4.72 -15.70 9.02
CA ILE A 104 -5.62 -15.85 7.87
C ILE A 104 -5.70 -17.32 7.44
N SER A 105 -4.59 -18.08 7.47
CA SER A 105 -4.60 -19.52 7.15
C SER A 105 -5.45 -20.34 8.13
N ASN A 106 -5.57 -19.90 9.37
CA ASN A 106 -6.40 -20.56 10.37
C ASN A 106 -7.90 -20.26 10.21
N GLN A 107 -8.27 -19.16 9.54
CA GLN A 107 -9.67 -18.81 9.29
C GLN A 107 -10.30 -19.65 8.18
N THR A 108 -9.51 -20.08 7.19
CA THR A 108 -9.98 -20.97 6.11
C THR A 108 -10.31 -22.38 6.57
N ALA A 109 -9.93 -22.76 7.79
CA ALA A 109 -10.35 -24.03 8.40
C ALA A 109 -11.77 -23.96 9.00
N GLU A 110 -12.29 -22.75 9.28
CA GLU A 110 -13.55 -22.56 10.03
C GLU A 110 -14.68 -21.89 9.21
N SER A 111 -14.36 -21.24 8.08
CA SER A 111 -15.36 -20.52 7.27
C SER A 111 -15.80 -21.32 6.04
N PRO A 112 -17.10 -21.66 5.90
CA PRO A 112 -17.60 -22.24 4.65
C PRO A 112 -17.52 -21.19 3.53
N ALA A 113 -17.08 -21.62 2.35
CA ALA A 113 -17.02 -20.80 1.14
C ALA A 113 -18.40 -20.17 0.81
N PRO A 114 -18.43 -18.97 0.20
CA PRO A 114 -19.68 -18.37 -0.29
C PRO A 114 -20.36 -19.21 -1.38
#